data_AF-A0A7W3TZL2-F1
#
_entry.id   AF-A0A7W3TZL2-F1
#
_cell.length_a   1.000
_cell.length_b   1.000
_cell.length_c   1.000
_cell.angle_alpha   90.00
_cell.angle_beta   90.00
_cell.angle_gamma   90.00
#
_symmetry.space_group_name_H-M   'P 1'
#
loop_
_entity.id
_entity.type
_entity.pdbx_description
1 polymer ?
#
loop_
_entity_poly.entity_id
_entity_poly.type
_entity_poly.pdbx_seq_one_letter_code
_entity_poly.pdbx_strand_id
1 'polypeptide(L)' 'MAVENEDGQFSLIIDDQSQSIQGVKFPDRAIYQNIKFVVKSNVMEGWQPTSADIEELKAFMENGHPELEQQFKTIIGD' A
#
# COMPACT_ATOMS: atom_id res chain seq x y z
N MET A 1 -23.96 17.36 18.21
CA MET A 1 -24.09 16.37 17.12
C MET A 1 -22.81 15.56 17.13
N ALA A 2 -22.83 14.42 17.78
CA ALA A 2 -21.70 13.50 17.80
C ALA A 2 -22.06 12.37 16.85
N VAL A 3 -21.23 12.16 15.83
CA VAL A 3 -21.16 10.90 15.10
C VAL A 3 -19.71 10.46 15.18
N GLU A 4 -19.32 10.07 16.39
CA GLU A 4 -18.09 9.32 16.63
C GLU A 4 -18.45 7.88 16.25
N ASN A 5 -17.85 7.35 15.19
CA ASN A 5 -18.00 5.94 14.85
C ASN A 5 -17.26 5.13 15.93
N GLU A 6 -17.98 4.23 16.60
CA GLU A 6 -17.65 3.57 17.86
C GLU A 6 -16.72 2.34 17.78
N ASP A 7 -15.76 2.30 16.86
CA ASP A 7 -14.68 1.31 16.93
C ASP A 7 -13.42 1.98 16.38
N GLY A 8 -12.35 2.05 17.15
CA GLY A 8 -11.03 2.54 16.70
C GLY A 8 -10.37 1.65 15.63
N GLN A 9 -11.17 0.99 14.79
CA GLN A 9 -10.74 0.14 13.69
C GLN A 9 -10.16 1.01 12.58
N PHE A 10 -8.86 0.86 12.41
CA PHE A 10 -8.15 1.37 11.25
C PHE A 10 -8.80 0.88 9.95
N SER A 11 -9.11 1.82 9.07
CA SER A 11 -9.57 1.54 7.71
C SER A 11 -8.54 2.05 6.70
N LEU A 12 -8.04 1.14 5.87
CA LEU A 12 -7.13 1.49 4.79
C LEU A 12 -7.88 2.22 3.68
N ILE A 13 -7.50 3.46 3.40
CA ILE A 13 -8.09 4.26 2.33
C ILE A 13 -7.40 3.91 1.01
N ILE A 14 -8.15 3.37 0.05
CA ILE A 14 -7.65 3.10 -1.31
C ILE A 14 -8.63 3.70 -2.31
N ASP A 15 -8.10 4.45 -3.28
CA ASP A 15 -8.83 4.95 -4.44
C ASP A 15 -8.25 4.35 -5.71
N ASP A 16 -8.95 3.37 -6.26
CA ASP A 16 -8.56 2.69 -7.50
C ASP A 16 -8.74 3.55 -8.76
N GLN A 17 -9.59 4.57 -8.73
CA GLN A 17 -9.81 5.46 -9.88
C GLN A 17 -8.65 6.44 -10.04
N SER A 18 -8.15 6.95 -8.92
CA SER A 18 -7.03 7.89 -8.83
C SER A 18 -5.68 7.21 -8.57
N GLN A 19 -5.66 5.88 -8.48
CA GLN A 19 -4.49 5.07 -8.12
C GLN A 19 -3.79 5.62 -6.87
N SER A 20 -4.53 5.69 -5.75
CA SER A 20 -3.99 6.21 -4.50
C SER A 20 -4.25 5.33 -3.30
N ILE A 21 -3.30 5.32 -2.36
CA ILE A 21 -3.37 4.59 -1.09
C ILE A 21 -3.06 5.60 0.00
N GLN A 22 -3.93 5.74 1.00
CA GLN A 22 -3.84 6.77 2.05
C GLN A 22 -3.61 8.19 1.51
N GLY A 23 -4.19 8.50 0.34
CA GLY A 23 -4.03 9.79 -0.35
C GLY A 23 -2.74 9.95 -1.17
N VAL A 24 -1.80 8.99 -1.09
CA VAL A 24 -0.57 8.99 -1.90
C VAL A 24 -0.87 8.48 -3.29
N LYS A 25 -0.56 9.29 -4.31
CA LYS A 25 -0.82 8.94 -5.72
C LYS A 25 0.34 8.21 -6.36
N PHE A 26 -0.01 7.20 -7.15
CA PHE A 26 0.93 6.37 -7.88
C PHE A 26 0.77 6.60 -9.39
N PRO A 27 1.78 7.17 -10.07
CA PRO A 27 1.72 7.40 -11.51
C PRO A 27 1.82 6.07 -12.30
N ASP A 28 2.65 5.14 -11.82
CA ASP A 28 2.79 3.82 -12.43
C ASP A 28 1.79 2.82 -11.86
N ARG A 29 1.03 2.17 -12.75
CA ARG A 29 -0.01 1.22 -12.37
C ARG A 29 0.54 -0.09 -11.79
N ALA A 30 1.70 -0.55 -12.25
CA ALA A 30 2.32 -1.77 -11.73
C ALA A 30 2.85 -1.55 -10.31
N ILE A 31 3.51 -0.41 -10.07
CA ILE A 31 3.93 0.01 -8.73
C ILE A 31 2.72 0.13 -7.80
N TYR A 32 1.64 0.77 -8.25
CA TYR A 32 0.38 0.86 -7.49
C TYR A 32 -0.16 -0.51 -7.09
N GLN A 33 -0.26 -1.45 -8.03
CA GLN A 33 -0.79 -2.79 -7.74
C GLN A 33 0.09 -3.58 -6.77
N ASN A 34 1.41 -3.51 -6.91
CA ASN A 34 2.34 -4.17 -5.99
C ASN A 34 2.23 -3.60 -4.58
N ILE A 35 2.28 -2.27 -4.44
CA ILE A 35 2.17 -1.62 -3.12
C ILE A 35 0.78 -1.88 -2.53
N LYS A 36 -0.29 -1.82 -3.31
CA LYS A 36 -1.64 -2.16 -2.84
C LYS A 36 -1.69 -3.58 -2.27
N PHE A 37 -1.06 -4.55 -2.91
CA PHE A 37 -1.04 -5.92 -2.44
C PHE A 37 -0.29 -6.05 -1.10
N VAL A 38 0.94 -5.52 -1.03
CA VAL A 38 1.77 -5.52 0.18
C VAL A 38 1.03 -4.85 1.33
N VAL A 39 0.49 -3.66 1.08
CA VAL A 39 -0.21 -2.87 2.10
C VAL A 39 -1.43 -3.61 2.61
N LYS A 40 -2.26 -4.17 1.72
CA LYS A 40 -3.44 -4.95 2.14
C LYS A 40 -3.05 -6.18 2.96
N SER A 41 -1.99 -6.90 2.59
CA SER A 41 -1.52 -8.06 3.34
C SER A 41 -1.09 -7.66 4.76
N ASN A 42 -0.23 -6.64 4.88
CA ASN A 42 0.27 -6.18 6.17
C ASN A 42 -0.85 -5.59 7.04
N VAL A 43 -1.84 -4.92 6.46
CA VAL A 43 -3.01 -4.42 7.21
C VAL A 43 -3.83 -5.55 7.82
N MET A 44 -3.98 -6.70 7.11
CA MET A 44 -4.63 -7.88 7.67
C MET A 44 -3.85 -8.48 8.84
N GLU A 45 -2.53 -8.27 8.89
CA GLU A 45 -1.66 -8.66 10.00
C GLU A 45 -1.65 -7.63 11.16
N GLY A 46 -2.43 -6.54 11.03
CA GLY A 46 -2.58 -5.52 12.06
C GLY A 46 -1.74 -4.26 11.83
N TRP A 47 -1.05 -4.13 10.69
CA TRP A 47 -0.37 -2.89 10.34
C TRP A 47 -1.37 -1.77 10.03
N GLN A 48 -1.05 -0.55 10.46
CA GLN A 48 -1.89 0.63 10.27
C GLN A 48 -1.09 1.73 9.57
N PRO A 49 -0.85 1.61 8.25
CA PRO A 49 -0.02 2.56 7.52
C PRO A 49 -0.61 3.96 7.49
N THR A 50 0.25 4.93 7.71
CA THR A 50 0.00 6.35 7.47
C THR A 50 0.38 6.73 6.04
N SER A 51 -0.02 7.93 5.61
CA SER A 51 0.40 8.45 4.30
C SER A 51 1.93 8.50 4.14
N ALA A 52 2.67 8.81 5.22
CA ALA A 52 4.13 8.84 5.19
C ALA A 52 4.75 7.45 4.94
N ASP A 53 4.20 6.40 5.57
CA ASP A 53 4.64 5.01 5.33
C ASP A 53 4.42 4.61 3.85
N ILE A 54 3.31 5.03 3.27
CA ILE A 54 3.00 4.77 1.86
C ILE A 54 3.92 5.57 0.93
N GLU A 55 4.27 6.82 1.26
CA GLU A 55 5.26 7.60 0.51
C GLU A 55 6.65 6.96 0.58
N GLU A 56 7.04 6.41 1.72
CA GLU A 56 8.31 5.70 1.88
C GLU A 56 8.34 4.41 1.04
N LEU A 57 7.28 3.61 1.09
CA LEU A 57 7.14 2.42 0.22
C LEU A 57 7.18 2.79 -1.27
N LYS A 58 6.54 3.91 -1.63
CA LYS A 58 6.57 4.44 -2.99
C LYS A 58 8.00 4.80 -3.39
N ALA A 59 8.68 5.60 -2.59
CA ALA A 59 10.05 6.02 -2.85
C ALA A 59 11.00 4.82 -2.93
N PHE A 60 10.81 3.82 -2.07
CA PHE A 60 11.59 2.58 -2.08
C PHE A 60 11.40 1.78 -3.38
N MET A 61 10.17 1.68 -3.89
CA MET A 61 9.88 1.03 -5.17
C MET A 61 10.38 1.84 -6.38
N GLU A 62 10.27 3.17 -6.34
CA GLU A 62 10.70 4.06 -7.42
C GLU A 62 12.23 4.20 -7.51
N ASN A 63 12.95 4.11 -6.39
CA ASN A 63 14.42 4.14 -6.37
C ASN A 63 15.05 2.82 -6.85
N GLY A 64 14.24 1.82 -7.20
CA GLY A 64 14.70 0.59 -7.83
C GLY A 64 15.65 -0.20 -6.94
N HIS A 65 15.09 -1.03 -6.06
CA HIS A 65 15.83 -2.15 -5.49
C HIS A 65 15.66 -3.37 -6.41
N PRO A 66 16.56 -3.61 -7.40
CA PRO A 66 16.47 -4.76 -8.32
C PRO A 66 16.52 -6.12 -7.60
N GLU A 67 16.83 -6.14 -6.30
CA GLU A 67 16.80 -7.35 -5.47
C GLU A 67 15.39 -7.83 -5.12
N LEU A 68 14.38 -6.95 -5.06
CA LEU A 68 13.01 -7.33 -4.65
C LEU A 68 12.10 -7.73 -5.80
N GLU A 69 12.36 -7.23 -7.02
CA GLU A 69 11.70 -7.73 -8.24
C GLU A 69 11.93 -9.24 -8.43
N GLN A 70 13.09 -9.75 -8.00
CA GLN A 70 13.38 -11.19 -8.07
C GLN A 70 12.63 -12.00 -6.99
N GLN A 71 12.37 -11.43 -5.81
CA GLN A 71 11.67 -12.14 -4.74
C GLN A 71 10.16 -12.27 -5.01
N PHE A 72 9.50 -11.23 -5.53
CA PHE A 72 8.07 -11.32 -5.90
C PHE A 72 7.81 -12.33 -7.02
N LYS A 73 8.70 -12.40 -8.02
CA LYS A 73 8.58 -13.36 -9.11
C LYS A 73 8.75 -14.81 -8.65
N THR A 74 9.45 -15.04 -7.55
CA THR A 74 9.69 -16.38 -6.99
C THR A 74 8.52 -16.87 -6.13
N ILE A 75 7.78 -15.95 -5.48
CA ILE A 75 6.70 -16.32 -4.54
C ILE A 75 5.35 -16.58 -5.24
N ILE A 76 5.11 -15.96 -6.41
CA ILE A 76 3.84 -16.07 -7.16
C ILE A 76 4.00 -16.93 -8.44
N GLY A 77 5.20 -17.49 -8.67
CA GLY A 77 5.56 -18.21 -9.89
C GLY A 77 6.13 -19.60 -9.64
N ASP A 78 5.37 -20.48 -8.98
CA ASP A 78 5.15 -21.89 -9.33
C ASP A 78 3.91 -22.44 -8.58
#